data_AF-A0A4Y2M1Y2-F1
#
_entry.id   AF-A0A4Y2M1Y2-F1
#
_cell.length_a   1.000
_cell.length_b   1.000
_cell.length_c   1.000
_cell.angle_alpha   90.00
_cell.angle_beta   90.00
_cell.angle_gamma   90.00
#
_symmetry.space_group_name_H-M   'P 1'
#
loop_
_entity.id
_entity.type
_entity.pdbx_description
1 polymer ?
#
loop_
_entity_poly.entity_id
_entity_poly.type
_entity_poly.pdbx_seq_one_letter_code
_entity_poly.pdbx_strand_id
1 'polypeptide(L)'
;MPKRKRGITGDAASRREAIRKRERRVVETEEERSRRLSTMAQCGQYRRAEETEEPSNSRMSDMAQRGKERRAEETEEQRNSRLAVMAQRGQMRRAEETEEQRNSRLAVMAQRGQRRRAEETDEQRNSRFEVMGQRSQQRRAEETEEQRNSRLAIMAQRGQERRAEGTDEQRNSRLSAMLQHARERRLNVIEGQNHHQIQTFYAARTVLYPTVEEHNCGEMDNLCLKCGGLYFRDEKNTRGIYTHCCHNGNVIEQASVYPVEMKGLMDGSDELSVHFKNNIRSYQCFNGCTDCTVYRERSVLLQNSWPHLSQDLSSTPI
;
A
#
# COMPACT_ATOMS: atom_id res chain seq x y z
N MET A 1 -90.42 -7.53 -31.40
CA MET A 1 -89.73 -8.82 -31.15
C MET A 1 -89.37 -8.92 -29.67
N PRO A 2 -90.04 -9.74 -28.84
CA PRO A 2 -89.78 -9.79 -27.41
C PRO A 2 -88.52 -10.62 -27.13
N LYS A 3 -87.61 -10.07 -26.30
CA LYS A 3 -86.39 -10.74 -25.83
C LYS A 3 -86.78 -11.95 -24.98
N ARG A 4 -86.44 -13.16 -25.43
CA ARG A 4 -86.57 -14.40 -24.64
C ARG A 4 -85.68 -14.30 -23.40
N LYS A 5 -86.29 -14.20 -22.21
CA LYS A 5 -85.60 -14.35 -20.92
C LYS A 5 -85.09 -15.81 -20.82
N ARG A 6 -83.77 -16.02 -20.82
CA ARG A 6 -83.18 -17.33 -20.48
C ARG A 6 -83.49 -17.59 -19.00
N GLY A 7 -84.11 -18.74 -18.73
CA GLY A 7 -84.60 -19.12 -17.41
C GLY A 7 -83.51 -19.34 -16.37
N ILE A 8 -83.84 -18.91 -15.15
CA ILE A 8 -83.08 -19.07 -13.89
C ILE A 8 -83.20 -20.50 -13.32
N THR A 9 -83.94 -21.40 -13.97
CA THR A 9 -84.25 -22.75 -13.47
C THR A 9 -83.14 -23.79 -13.62
N GLY A 10 -82.11 -23.53 -14.45
CA GLY A 10 -80.93 -24.40 -14.58
C GLY A 10 -79.96 -24.36 -13.38
N ASP A 11 -80.08 -23.33 -12.54
CA ASP A 11 -79.11 -23.03 -11.48
C ASP A 11 -79.44 -23.78 -10.17
N ALA A 12 -80.73 -24.00 -9.86
CA ALA A 12 -81.14 -24.67 -8.62
C ALA A 12 -80.76 -26.17 -8.58
N ALA A 13 -80.89 -26.90 -9.69
CA ALA A 13 -80.52 -28.31 -9.78
C ALA A 13 -79.00 -28.51 -9.73
N SER A 14 -78.25 -27.66 -10.44
CA SER A 14 -76.79 -27.66 -10.42
C SER A 14 -76.23 -27.36 -9.02
N ARG A 15 -76.81 -26.38 -8.31
CA ARG A 15 -76.46 -26.08 -6.91
C ARG A 15 -76.75 -27.25 -5.97
N ARG A 16 -77.91 -27.91 -6.07
CA ARG A 16 -78.23 -29.11 -5.27
C ARG A 16 -77.29 -30.28 -5.54
N GLU A 17 -76.82 -30.43 -6.78
CA GLU A 17 -75.83 -31.45 -7.13
C GLU A 17 -74.42 -31.11 -6.60
N ALA A 18 -74.02 -29.84 -6.66
CA ALA A 18 -72.76 -29.36 -6.08
C ALA A 18 -72.72 -29.56 -4.56
N ILE A 19 -73.84 -29.31 -3.86
CA ILE A 19 -73.97 -29.56 -2.41
C ILE A 19 -73.82 -31.05 -2.11
N ARG A 20 -74.55 -31.93 -2.81
CA ARG A 20 -74.41 -33.39 -2.63
C ARG A 20 -72.99 -33.91 -2.92
N LYS A 21 -72.31 -33.36 -3.92
CA LYS A 21 -70.90 -33.68 -4.22
C LYS A 21 -69.96 -33.20 -3.12
N ARG A 22 -70.26 -32.07 -2.47
CA ARG A 22 -69.49 -31.55 -1.33
C ARG A 22 -69.72 -32.40 -0.08
N GLU A 23 -70.96 -32.75 0.24
CA GLU A 23 -71.32 -33.62 1.37
C GLU A 23 -70.65 -34.99 1.25
N ARG A 24 -70.66 -35.59 0.05
CA ARG A 24 -69.94 -36.85 -0.21
C ARG A 24 -68.43 -36.75 0.04
N ARG A 25 -67.81 -35.59 -0.21
CA ARG A 25 -66.38 -35.35 0.07
C ARG A 25 -66.08 -35.10 1.55
N VAL A 26 -67.08 -34.76 2.37
CA VAL A 26 -66.88 -34.56 3.82
C VAL A 26 -66.81 -35.92 4.54
N VAL A 27 -67.52 -36.92 4.02
CA VAL A 27 -67.63 -38.26 4.63
C VAL A 27 -66.79 -39.30 3.89
N GLU A 28 -66.01 -38.90 2.87
CA GLU A 28 -65.17 -39.83 2.11
C GLU A 28 -64.04 -40.40 2.99
N THR A 29 -63.72 -41.67 2.79
CA THR A 29 -62.55 -42.30 3.41
C THR A 29 -61.25 -41.77 2.78
N GLU A 30 -60.11 -41.91 3.46
CA GLU A 30 -58.81 -41.45 2.91
C GLU A 30 -58.45 -42.19 1.61
N GLU A 31 -58.86 -43.45 1.47
CA GLU A 31 -58.67 -44.21 0.23
C GLU A 31 -59.54 -43.67 -0.92
N GLU A 32 -60.81 -43.38 -0.66
CA GLU A 32 -61.72 -42.80 -1.65
C GLU A 32 -61.26 -41.39 -2.06
N ARG A 33 -60.79 -40.60 -1.09
CA ARG A 33 -60.17 -39.29 -1.31
C ARG A 33 -58.92 -39.42 -2.18
N SER A 34 -58.04 -40.36 -1.86
CA SER A 34 -56.80 -40.61 -2.58
C SER A 34 -57.07 -41.06 -4.02
N ARG A 35 -58.02 -41.99 -4.22
CA ARG A 35 -58.46 -42.43 -5.55
C ARG A 35 -59.03 -41.26 -6.36
N ARG A 36 -59.92 -40.46 -5.78
CA ARG A 36 -60.51 -39.29 -6.45
C ARG A 36 -59.46 -38.24 -6.83
N LEU A 37 -58.53 -37.91 -5.92
CA LEU A 37 -57.45 -36.98 -6.19
C LEU A 37 -56.48 -37.52 -7.25
N SER A 38 -56.20 -38.82 -7.24
CA SER A 38 -55.39 -39.49 -8.26
C SER A 38 -56.03 -39.40 -9.64
N THR A 39 -57.32 -39.73 -9.77
CA THR A 39 -58.05 -39.57 -11.04
C THR A 39 -58.07 -38.12 -11.51
N MET A 40 -58.28 -37.15 -10.61
CA MET A 40 -58.22 -35.72 -10.96
C MET A 40 -56.82 -35.29 -11.43
N ALA A 41 -55.76 -35.79 -10.79
CA ALA A 41 -54.38 -35.52 -11.17
C ALA A 41 -54.06 -36.11 -12.55
N GLN A 42 -54.49 -37.35 -12.81
CA GLN A 42 -54.35 -38.02 -14.11
C GLN A 42 -55.08 -37.24 -15.21
N CYS A 43 -56.36 -36.90 -15.04
CA CYS A 43 -57.10 -36.06 -16.00
C CYS A 43 -56.45 -34.67 -16.20
N GLY A 44 -55.78 -34.14 -15.18
CA GLY A 44 -54.99 -32.91 -15.29
C GLY A 44 -53.66 -33.10 -16.03
N GLN A 45 -53.06 -34.29 -15.99
CA GLN A 45 -51.88 -34.62 -16.78
C GLN A 45 -52.23 -34.82 -18.26
N TYR A 46 -53.30 -35.57 -18.56
CA TYR A 46 -53.76 -35.75 -19.94
C TYR A 46 -54.07 -34.42 -20.62
N ARG A 47 -54.84 -33.54 -19.96
CA ARG A 47 -55.11 -32.19 -20.50
C ARG A 47 -53.84 -31.38 -20.74
N ARG A 48 -52.85 -31.46 -19.85
CA ARG A 48 -51.56 -30.76 -20.01
C ARG A 48 -50.68 -31.36 -21.11
N ALA A 49 -50.80 -32.66 -21.39
CA ALA A 49 -50.06 -33.32 -22.46
C ALA A 49 -50.64 -32.98 -23.84
N GLU A 50 -51.95 -32.73 -23.91
CA GLU A 50 -52.66 -32.32 -25.13
C GLU A 50 -52.67 -30.80 -25.37
N GLU A 51 -52.15 -29.99 -24.43
CA GLU A 51 -52.05 -28.53 -24.58
C GLU A 51 -51.08 -28.18 -25.72
N THR A 52 -51.53 -27.31 -26.63
CA THR A 52 -50.66 -26.69 -27.63
C THR A 52 -49.81 -25.57 -27.01
N GLU A 53 -48.78 -25.10 -27.72
CA GLU A 53 -47.82 -24.13 -27.21
C GLU A 53 -48.46 -22.82 -26.71
N GLU A 54 -49.46 -22.30 -27.43
CA GLU A 54 -50.14 -21.05 -27.10
C GLU A 54 -50.89 -21.09 -25.75
N PRO A 55 -51.85 -22.02 -25.52
CA PRO A 55 -52.46 -22.23 -24.21
C PRO A 55 -51.45 -22.55 -23.10
N SER A 56 -50.40 -23.34 -23.40
CA SER A 56 -49.35 -23.67 -22.43
C SER A 56 -48.57 -22.42 -22.00
N ASN A 57 -48.13 -21.59 -22.96
CA ASN A 57 -47.42 -20.35 -22.71
C ASN A 57 -48.29 -19.33 -21.98
N SER A 58 -49.57 -19.19 -22.37
CA SER A 58 -50.54 -18.33 -21.65
C SER A 58 -50.71 -18.78 -20.20
N ARG A 59 -50.92 -20.08 -19.94
CA ARG A 59 -51.02 -20.63 -18.59
C ARG A 59 -49.75 -20.41 -17.77
N MET A 60 -48.58 -20.62 -18.36
CA MET A 60 -47.29 -20.37 -17.69
C MET A 60 -47.09 -18.88 -17.38
N SER A 61 -47.48 -17.99 -18.29
CA SER A 61 -47.45 -16.53 -18.10
C SER A 61 -48.37 -16.11 -16.95
N ASP A 62 -49.62 -16.59 -16.92
CA ASP A 62 -50.58 -16.31 -15.85
C ASP A 62 -50.06 -16.78 -14.49
N MET A 63 -49.48 -17.98 -14.41
CA MET A 63 -48.89 -18.49 -13.17
C MET A 63 -47.67 -17.66 -12.73
N ALA A 64 -46.83 -17.24 -13.67
CA ALA A 64 -45.69 -16.39 -13.39
C ALA A 64 -46.14 -15.01 -12.89
N GLN A 65 -47.17 -14.43 -13.50
CA GLN A 65 -47.76 -13.14 -13.11
C GLN A 65 -48.36 -13.19 -11.71
N ARG A 66 -49.26 -14.15 -11.43
CA ARG A 66 -49.81 -14.33 -10.08
C ARG A 66 -48.72 -14.58 -9.05
N GLY A 67 -47.67 -15.31 -9.43
CA GLY A 67 -46.50 -15.53 -8.59
C GLY A 67 -45.68 -14.26 -8.33
N LYS A 68 -45.68 -13.27 -9.24
CA LYS A 68 -45.07 -11.95 -9.02
C LYS A 68 -45.95 -11.08 -8.12
N GLU A 69 -47.26 -11.04 -8.37
CA GLU A 69 -48.23 -10.28 -7.58
C GLU A 69 -48.19 -10.71 -6.11
N ARG A 70 -48.29 -12.02 -5.82
CA ARG A 70 -48.14 -12.52 -4.45
C ARG A 70 -46.82 -12.13 -3.80
N ARG A 71 -45.71 -12.12 -4.55
CA ARG A 71 -44.39 -11.74 -4.04
C ARG A 71 -44.25 -10.24 -3.79
N ALA A 72 -45.00 -9.41 -4.50
CA ALA A 72 -45.03 -7.97 -4.30
C ALA A 72 -45.83 -7.60 -3.04
N GLU A 73 -46.83 -8.42 -2.69
CA GLU A 73 -47.69 -8.25 -1.52
C GLU A 73 -47.18 -8.97 -0.26
N GLU A 74 -46.05 -9.69 -0.34
CA GLU A 74 -45.47 -10.43 0.79
C GLU A 74 -45.03 -9.46 1.91
N THR A 75 -45.39 -9.79 3.15
CA THR A 75 -44.80 -9.12 4.32
C THR A 75 -43.33 -9.51 4.47
N GLU A 76 -42.56 -8.71 5.22
CA GLU A 76 -41.15 -9.00 5.48
C GLU A 76 -40.94 -10.37 6.15
N GLU A 77 -41.79 -10.73 7.11
CA GLU A 77 -41.78 -12.04 7.75
C GLU A 77 -42.05 -13.18 6.75
N GLN A 78 -43.11 -13.05 5.94
CA GLN A 78 -43.43 -14.05 4.91
C GLN A 78 -42.30 -14.20 3.90
N ARG A 79 -41.69 -13.09 3.48
CA ARG A 79 -40.53 -13.08 2.58
C ARG A 79 -39.33 -13.78 3.23
N ASN A 80 -39.02 -13.47 4.49
CA ASN A 80 -37.90 -14.07 5.22
C ASN A 80 -38.11 -15.58 5.43
N SER A 81 -39.31 -16.01 5.83
CA SER A 81 -39.65 -17.43 5.94
C SER A 81 -39.54 -18.14 4.59
N ARG A 82 -40.04 -17.54 3.50
CA ARG A 82 -39.92 -18.13 2.15
C ARG A 82 -38.46 -18.24 1.71
N LEU A 83 -37.65 -17.20 1.92
CA LEU A 83 -36.21 -17.22 1.61
C LEU A 83 -35.48 -18.27 2.44
N ALA A 84 -35.80 -18.41 3.73
CA ALA A 84 -35.22 -19.43 4.61
C ALA A 84 -35.54 -20.85 4.12
N VAL A 85 -36.79 -21.15 3.78
CA VAL A 85 -37.19 -22.45 3.23
C VAL A 85 -36.49 -22.73 1.89
N MET A 86 -36.35 -21.73 1.01
CA MET A 86 -35.60 -21.88 -0.24
C MET A 86 -34.11 -22.12 -0.01
N ALA A 87 -33.50 -21.43 0.97
CA ALA A 87 -32.10 -21.61 1.33
C ALA A 87 -31.86 -23.03 1.87
N GLN A 88 -32.74 -23.52 2.77
CA GLN A 88 -32.68 -24.89 3.31
C GLN A 88 -32.82 -25.93 2.20
N ARG A 89 -33.82 -25.81 1.32
CA ARG A 89 -33.96 -26.72 0.16
C ARG A 89 -32.74 -26.67 -0.75
N GLY A 90 -32.15 -25.50 -0.94
CA GLY A 90 -30.91 -25.34 -1.71
C GLY A 90 -29.67 -25.93 -1.02
N GLN A 91 -29.65 -26.03 0.30
CA GLN A 91 -28.60 -26.75 1.05
C GLN A 91 -28.80 -28.26 0.92
N MET A 92 -30.03 -28.76 1.12
CA MET A 92 -30.35 -30.19 0.95
C MET A 92 -29.99 -30.68 -0.45
N ARG A 93 -30.40 -29.96 -1.49
CA ARG A 93 -30.02 -30.30 -2.88
C ARG A 93 -28.51 -30.32 -3.10
N ARG A 94 -27.75 -29.41 -2.46
CA ARG A 94 -26.28 -29.39 -2.55
C ARG A 94 -25.61 -30.51 -1.76
N ALA A 95 -26.23 -30.99 -0.69
CA ALA A 95 -25.74 -32.12 0.10
C ALA A 95 -25.96 -33.45 -0.63
N GLU A 96 -27.03 -33.54 -1.43
CA GLU A 96 -27.38 -34.70 -2.25
C GLU A 96 -26.71 -34.69 -3.65
N GLU A 97 -25.94 -33.66 -3.99
CA GLU A 97 -25.23 -33.58 -5.28
C GLU A 97 -24.19 -34.68 -5.42
N THR A 98 -24.17 -35.35 -6.57
CA THR A 98 -23.03 -36.22 -6.94
C THR A 98 -21.79 -35.37 -7.21
N GLU A 99 -20.61 -36.00 -7.18
CA GLU A 99 -19.36 -35.30 -7.48
C GLU A 99 -19.35 -34.69 -8.90
N GLU A 100 -19.89 -35.40 -9.89
CA GLU A 100 -20.06 -34.88 -11.25
C GLU A 100 -20.97 -33.66 -11.29
N GLN A 101 -22.14 -33.72 -10.65
CA GLN A 101 -23.07 -32.59 -10.58
C GLN A 101 -22.44 -31.38 -9.89
N ARG A 102 -21.69 -31.61 -8.81
CA ARG A 102 -20.94 -30.57 -8.09
C ARG A 102 -19.88 -29.94 -9.00
N ASN A 103 -19.09 -30.76 -9.71
CA ASN A 103 -18.04 -30.29 -10.61
C ASN A 103 -18.63 -29.51 -11.79
N SER A 104 -19.69 -29.99 -12.42
CA SER A 104 -20.41 -29.25 -13.48
C SER A 104 -20.96 -27.93 -12.96
N ARG A 105 -21.57 -27.89 -11.77
CA ARG A 105 -22.06 -26.65 -11.16
C ARG A 105 -20.94 -25.65 -10.89
N LEU A 106 -19.81 -26.11 -10.32
CA LEU A 106 -18.63 -25.28 -10.08
C LEU A 106 -18.05 -24.74 -11.39
N ALA A 107 -17.97 -25.57 -12.43
CA ALA A 107 -17.50 -25.17 -13.75
C ALA A 107 -18.39 -24.07 -14.37
N VAL A 108 -19.71 -24.23 -14.35
CA VAL A 108 -20.65 -23.21 -14.84
C VAL A 108 -20.53 -21.90 -14.05
N MET A 109 -20.36 -21.96 -12.72
CA MET A 109 -20.13 -20.76 -11.90
C MET A 109 -18.80 -20.07 -12.23
N ALA A 110 -17.74 -20.85 -12.45
CA ALA A 110 -16.42 -20.34 -12.83
C ALA A 110 -16.47 -19.65 -14.20
N GLN A 111 -17.10 -20.27 -15.20
CA GLN A 111 -17.29 -19.70 -16.54
C GLN A 111 -18.10 -18.39 -16.48
N ARG A 112 -19.21 -18.37 -15.74
CA ARG A 112 -20.00 -17.14 -15.53
C ARG A 112 -19.19 -16.05 -14.80
N GLY A 113 -18.30 -16.43 -13.89
CA GLY A 113 -17.38 -15.51 -13.23
C GLY A 113 -16.29 -14.96 -14.16
N GLN A 114 -15.78 -15.77 -15.09
CA GLN A 114 -14.84 -15.34 -16.11
C GLN A 114 -15.48 -14.39 -17.11
N ARG A 115 -16.69 -14.72 -17.61
CA ARG A 115 -17.44 -13.85 -18.51
C ARG A 115 -17.68 -12.46 -17.92
N ARG A 116 -18.15 -12.40 -16.66
CA ARG A 116 -18.31 -11.12 -15.94
C ARG A 116 -17.01 -10.33 -15.87
N ARG A 117 -15.89 -10.98 -15.57
CA ARG A 117 -14.56 -10.32 -15.49
C ARG A 117 -14.02 -9.86 -16.86
N ALA A 118 -14.42 -10.52 -17.94
CA ALA A 118 -14.06 -10.11 -19.30
C ALA A 118 -14.87 -8.88 -19.76
N GLU A 119 -16.10 -8.74 -19.26
CA GLU A 119 -17.01 -7.63 -19.55
C GLU A 119 -16.85 -6.44 -18.56
N GLU A 120 -15.97 -6.54 -17.55
CA GLU A 120 -15.73 -5.48 -16.55
C GLU A 120 -15.07 -4.24 -17.19
N THR A 121 -15.57 -3.05 -16.83
CA THR A 121 -14.86 -1.78 -17.12
C THR A 121 -13.66 -1.61 -16.18
N ASP A 122 -12.75 -0.67 -16.51
CA ASP A 122 -11.59 -0.39 -15.66
C ASP A 122 -11.98 0.14 -14.27
N GLU A 123 -13.03 0.96 -14.17
CA GLU A 123 -13.54 1.45 -12.88
C GLU A 123 -14.11 0.30 -12.03
N GLN A 124 -14.88 -0.59 -12.65
CA GLN A 124 -15.43 -1.77 -11.97
C GLN A 124 -14.31 -2.71 -11.51
N ARG A 125 -13.29 -2.90 -12.35
CA ARG A 125 -12.11 -3.70 -12.06
C ARG A 125 -11.31 -3.10 -10.89
N ASN A 126 -11.06 -1.80 -10.89
CA ASN A 126 -10.35 -1.10 -9.83
C ASN A 126 -11.13 -1.16 -8.51
N SER A 127 -12.42 -0.86 -8.53
CA SER A 127 -13.30 -0.99 -7.36
C SER A 127 -13.28 -2.42 -6.79
N ARG A 128 -13.31 -3.44 -7.67
CA ARG A 128 -13.19 -4.84 -7.25
C ARG A 128 -11.83 -5.13 -6.61
N PHE A 129 -10.73 -4.63 -7.18
CA PHE A 129 -9.40 -4.80 -6.60
C PHE A 129 -9.25 -4.10 -5.24
N GLU A 130 -9.81 -2.91 -5.08
CA GLU A 130 -9.85 -2.18 -3.82
C GLU A 130 -10.58 -2.99 -2.74
N VAL A 131 -11.80 -3.45 -3.03
CA VAL A 131 -12.58 -4.28 -2.09
C VAL A 131 -11.86 -5.58 -1.74
N MET A 132 -11.22 -6.24 -2.72
CA MET A 132 -10.42 -7.44 -2.45
C MET A 132 -9.18 -7.14 -1.59
N GLY A 133 -8.52 -6.00 -1.84
CA GLY A 133 -7.37 -5.52 -1.06
C GLY A 133 -7.76 -5.24 0.39
N GLN A 134 -8.83 -4.49 0.61
CA GLN A 134 -9.37 -4.19 1.94
C GLN A 134 -9.73 -5.47 2.71
N ARG A 135 -10.49 -6.39 2.10
CA ARG A 135 -10.82 -7.68 2.73
C ARG A 135 -9.58 -8.52 3.05
N SER A 136 -8.54 -8.44 2.22
CA SER A 136 -7.27 -9.13 2.48
C SER A 136 -6.53 -8.52 3.67
N GLN A 137 -6.52 -7.20 3.79
CA GLN A 137 -5.95 -6.50 4.94
C GLN A 137 -6.71 -6.82 6.23
N GLN A 138 -8.05 -6.81 6.20
CA GLN A 138 -8.88 -7.21 7.35
C GLN A 138 -8.57 -8.63 7.80
N ARG A 139 -8.55 -9.61 6.88
CA ARG A 139 -8.17 -10.99 7.21
C ARG A 139 -6.77 -11.09 7.83
N ARG A 140 -5.79 -10.31 7.33
CA ARG A 140 -4.43 -10.28 7.90
C ARG A 140 -4.35 -9.62 9.27
N ALA A 141 -5.23 -8.65 9.55
CA ALA A 141 -5.30 -8.01 10.86
C ALA A 141 -5.92 -8.94 11.91
N GLU A 142 -6.82 -9.83 11.48
CA GLU A 142 -7.46 -10.86 12.31
C GLU A 142 -6.66 -12.18 12.38
N GLU A 143 -5.52 -12.30 11.68
CA GLU A 143 -4.68 -13.50 11.72
C GLU A 143 -4.12 -13.72 13.13
N THR A 144 -4.27 -14.95 13.62
CA THR A 144 -3.49 -15.40 14.79
C THR A 144 -2.01 -15.49 14.45
N GLU A 145 -1.14 -15.41 15.45
CA GLU A 145 0.32 -15.48 15.23
C GLU A 145 0.75 -16.81 14.57
N GLU A 146 0.08 -17.93 14.90
CA GLU A 146 0.30 -19.22 14.24
C GLU A 146 -0.06 -19.19 12.75
N GLN A 147 -1.23 -18.63 12.41
CA GLN A 147 -1.66 -18.48 11.01
C GLN A 147 -0.71 -17.56 10.23
N ARG A 148 -0.26 -16.48 10.86
CA ARG A 148 0.71 -15.54 10.28
C ARG A 148 2.04 -16.23 10.01
N ASN A 149 2.58 -16.97 10.96
CA ASN A 149 3.84 -17.69 10.83
C ASN A 149 3.75 -18.80 9.79
N SER A 150 2.66 -19.57 9.77
CA SER A 150 2.40 -20.56 8.73
C SER A 150 2.35 -19.93 7.33
N ARG A 151 1.63 -18.80 7.17
CA ARG A 151 1.57 -18.07 5.89
C ARG A 151 2.94 -17.56 5.45
N LEU A 152 3.73 -16.99 6.37
CA LEU A 152 5.10 -16.52 6.08
C LEU A 152 6.01 -17.67 5.69
N ALA A 153 5.93 -18.81 6.38
CA ALA A 153 6.70 -20.02 6.05
C ALA A 153 6.38 -20.53 4.64
N ILE A 154 5.10 -20.64 4.29
CA ILE A 154 4.66 -21.05 2.95
C ILE A 154 5.16 -20.08 1.86
N MET A 155 5.11 -18.77 2.12
CA MET A 155 5.63 -17.77 1.17
C MET A 155 7.15 -17.85 1.02
N ALA A 156 7.88 -18.08 2.12
CA ALA A 156 9.33 -18.24 2.11
C ALA A 156 9.75 -19.49 1.33
N GLN A 157 9.10 -20.63 1.60
CA GLN A 157 9.33 -21.89 0.90
C GLN A 157 9.09 -21.75 -0.61
N ARG A 158 7.93 -21.25 -1.03
CA ARG A 158 7.64 -20.99 -2.46
C ARG A 158 8.65 -20.03 -3.09
N GLY A 159 9.14 -19.07 -2.32
CA GLY A 159 10.19 -18.17 -2.76
C GLY A 159 11.54 -18.86 -2.95
N GLN A 160 11.87 -19.85 -2.11
CA GLN A 160 13.08 -20.67 -2.25
C GLN A 160 12.97 -21.60 -3.45
N GLU A 161 11.85 -22.31 -3.60
CA GLU A 161 11.57 -23.19 -4.76
C GLU A 161 11.74 -22.44 -6.08
N ARG A 162 11.09 -21.27 -6.23
CA ARG A 162 11.27 -20.41 -7.43
C ARG A 162 12.71 -19.95 -7.68
N ARG A 163 13.54 -19.82 -6.64
CA ARG A 163 14.95 -19.43 -6.79
C ARG A 163 15.83 -20.63 -7.14
N ALA A 164 15.47 -21.82 -6.68
CA ALA A 164 16.17 -23.06 -6.99
C ALA A 164 15.92 -23.50 -8.44
N GLU A 165 14.70 -23.29 -8.94
CA GLU A 165 14.29 -23.62 -10.31
C GLU A 165 14.61 -22.54 -11.34
N GLY A 166 15.03 -21.34 -10.90
CA GLY A 166 15.24 -20.19 -11.78
C GLY A 166 16.50 -20.31 -12.63
N THR A 167 16.45 -19.78 -13.86
CA THR A 167 17.63 -19.76 -14.75
C THR A 167 18.65 -18.70 -14.33
N ASP A 168 19.89 -18.80 -14.83
CA ASP A 168 20.93 -17.82 -14.54
C ASP A 168 20.58 -16.41 -15.05
N GLU A 169 19.88 -16.28 -16.18
CA GLU A 169 19.38 -15.00 -16.66
C GLU A 169 18.37 -14.40 -15.68
N GLN A 170 17.41 -15.20 -15.21
CA GLN A 170 16.42 -14.75 -14.22
C GLN A 170 17.10 -14.35 -12.91
N ARG A 171 18.13 -15.09 -12.49
CA ARG A 171 18.96 -14.76 -11.33
C ARG A 171 19.68 -13.42 -11.52
N ASN A 172 20.32 -13.21 -12.66
CA ASN A 172 21.04 -11.98 -12.98
C ASN A 172 20.11 -10.76 -13.10
N SER A 173 18.96 -10.89 -13.77
CA SER A 173 17.94 -9.83 -13.82
C SER A 173 17.44 -9.46 -12.43
N ARG A 174 17.16 -10.45 -11.57
CA ARG A 174 16.74 -10.21 -10.18
C ARG A 174 17.82 -9.49 -9.35
N LEU A 175 19.08 -9.90 -9.49
CA LEU A 175 20.20 -9.26 -8.79
C LEU A 175 20.41 -7.82 -9.29
N SER A 176 20.31 -7.58 -10.60
CA SER A 176 20.39 -6.24 -11.18
C SER A 176 19.28 -5.32 -10.65
N ALA A 177 18.04 -5.80 -10.63
CA ALA A 177 16.90 -5.05 -10.07
C ALA A 177 17.09 -4.74 -8.58
N MET A 178 17.63 -5.68 -7.80
CA MET A 178 17.93 -5.45 -6.38
C MET A 178 18.99 -4.35 -6.19
N LEU A 179 20.03 -4.33 -7.02
CA LEU A 179 21.06 -3.30 -6.99
C LEU A 179 20.51 -1.93 -7.42
N GLN A 180 19.65 -1.88 -8.43
CA GLN A 180 18.98 -0.63 -8.84
C GLN A 180 18.11 -0.08 -7.72
N HIS A 181 17.24 -0.91 -7.15
CA HIS A 181 16.39 -0.50 -6.03
C HIS A 181 17.22 -0.05 -4.80
N ALA A 182 18.36 -0.70 -4.53
CA ALA A 182 19.26 -0.28 -3.46
C ALA A 182 19.90 1.10 -3.74
N ARG A 183 20.28 1.38 -4.98
CA ARG A 183 20.79 2.70 -5.40
C ARG A 183 19.71 3.77 -5.29
N GLU A 184 18.51 3.51 -5.81
CA GLU A 184 17.37 4.43 -5.72
C GLU A 184 17.01 4.76 -4.28
N ARG A 185 16.99 3.77 -3.37
CA ARG A 185 16.77 4.05 -1.95
C ARG A 185 17.83 4.96 -1.36
N ARG A 186 19.11 4.80 -1.74
CA ARG A 186 20.18 5.69 -1.27
C ARG A 186 19.99 7.10 -1.80
N LEU A 187 19.64 7.25 -3.08
CA LEU A 187 19.35 8.55 -3.69
C LEU A 187 18.18 9.25 -3.01
N ASN A 188 17.07 8.56 -2.78
CA ASN A 188 15.90 9.14 -2.11
C ASN A 188 16.20 9.59 -0.67
N VAL A 189 17.08 8.89 0.04
CA VAL A 189 17.53 9.30 1.39
C VAL A 189 18.35 10.58 1.30
N ILE A 190 19.27 10.67 0.34
CA ILE A 190 20.10 11.86 0.11
C ILE A 190 19.23 13.04 -0.32
N GLU A 191 18.27 12.84 -1.22
CA GLU A 191 17.32 13.87 -1.67
C GLU A 191 16.44 14.36 -0.51
N GLY A 192 15.93 13.45 0.33
CA GLY A 192 15.18 13.81 1.53
C GLY A 192 16.02 14.63 2.53
N GLN A 193 17.29 14.25 2.75
CA GLN A 193 18.22 14.99 3.59
C GLN A 193 18.51 16.39 3.02
N ASN A 194 18.75 16.49 1.71
CA ASN A 194 18.96 17.77 1.03
C ASN A 194 17.71 18.64 1.10
N HIS A 195 16.51 18.08 0.96
CA HIS A 195 15.26 18.85 1.09
C HIS A 195 15.10 19.42 2.50
N HIS A 196 15.43 18.65 3.54
CA HIS A 196 15.41 19.12 4.92
C HIS A 196 16.47 20.20 5.20
N GLN A 197 17.70 20.05 4.66
CA GLN A 197 18.76 21.06 4.78
C GLN A 197 18.40 22.36 4.06
N ILE A 198 17.77 22.27 2.88
CA ILE A 198 17.31 23.44 2.13
C ILE A 198 16.15 24.14 2.88
N GLN A 199 15.17 23.38 3.40
CA GLN A 199 14.09 23.95 4.22
C GLN A 199 14.62 24.66 5.47
N THR A 200 15.57 24.05 6.18
CA THR A 200 16.20 24.66 7.37
C THR A 200 16.99 25.92 7.03
N PHE A 201 17.69 25.95 5.89
CA PHE A 201 18.37 27.15 5.39
C PHE A 201 17.39 28.30 5.09
N TYR A 202 16.29 28.03 4.39
CA TYR A 202 15.28 29.05 4.09
C TYR A 202 14.50 29.50 5.34
N ALA A 203 14.26 28.60 6.30
CA ALA A 203 13.69 28.97 7.60
C ALA A 203 14.63 29.90 8.37
N ALA A 204 15.94 29.59 8.44
CA ALA A 204 16.94 30.45 9.08
C ALA A 204 17.09 31.82 8.40
N ARG A 205 16.90 31.89 7.08
CA ARG A 205 16.99 33.14 6.30
C ARG A 205 15.72 34.01 6.37
N THR A 206 14.57 33.43 6.72
CA THR A 206 13.30 34.17 6.89
C THR A 206 13.11 34.69 8.30
N VAL A 207 13.95 34.26 9.25
CA VAL A 207 14.17 35.04 10.47
C VAL A 207 14.83 36.35 10.03
N LEU A 208 14.07 37.45 10.00
CA LEU A 208 14.63 38.79 9.99
C LEU A 208 15.62 38.84 11.14
N TYR A 209 16.92 38.75 10.85
CA TYR A 209 17.92 39.19 11.80
C TYR A 209 17.53 40.63 12.10
N PRO A 210 17.12 40.97 13.34
CA PRO A 210 16.98 42.37 13.70
C PRO A 210 18.32 42.99 13.34
N THR A 211 18.32 44.16 12.68
CA THR A 211 19.54 44.94 12.43
C THR A 211 20.37 44.91 13.70
N VAL A 212 21.41 44.08 13.71
CA VAL A 212 22.24 43.90 14.89
C VAL A 212 23.02 45.20 14.95
N GLU A 213 22.81 46.01 15.98
CA GLU A 213 23.67 47.16 16.22
C GLU A 213 25.10 46.64 16.21
N GLU A 214 25.96 47.19 15.33
CA GLU A 214 27.37 46.82 15.26
C GLU A 214 27.96 46.95 16.65
N HIS A 215 28.22 45.81 17.30
CA HIS A 215 28.82 45.79 18.61
C HIS A 215 30.31 46.06 18.45
N ASN A 216 30.65 47.35 18.42
CA ASN A 216 32.02 47.80 18.31
C ASN A 216 32.69 47.65 19.69
N CYS A 217 33.53 46.62 19.84
CA CYS A 217 34.30 46.32 21.05
C CYS A 217 35.41 47.35 21.36
N GLY A 218 35.46 48.47 20.62
CA GLY A 218 36.47 49.54 20.75
C GLY A 218 37.79 49.20 20.07
N GLU A 219 38.82 50.02 20.29
CA GLU A 219 40.17 49.74 19.81
C GLU A 219 40.86 48.66 20.67
N MET A 220 41.72 47.85 20.04
CA MET A 220 42.45 46.76 20.68
C MET A 220 43.77 47.28 21.26
N ASP A 221 43.67 48.13 22.28
CA ASP A 221 44.81 48.87 22.84
C ASP A 221 45.22 48.42 24.24
N ASN A 222 44.47 47.50 24.86
CA ASN A 222 44.72 47.10 26.24
C ASN A 222 45.78 46.00 26.33
N LEU A 223 46.89 46.29 26.99
CA LEU A 223 48.02 45.38 27.07
C LEU A 223 47.83 44.33 28.17
N CYS A 224 48.06 43.06 27.82
CA CYS A 224 48.27 42.01 28.79
C CYS A 224 49.66 42.15 29.41
N LEU A 225 49.70 42.37 30.73
CA LEU A 225 50.94 42.56 31.49
C LEU A 225 51.88 41.33 31.53
N LYS A 226 51.46 40.18 30.97
CA LYS A 226 52.24 38.93 30.95
C LYS A 226 52.83 38.58 29.58
N CYS A 227 52.06 38.72 28.49
CA CYS A 227 52.50 38.43 27.11
C CYS A 227 52.82 39.69 26.28
N GLY A 228 52.37 40.86 26.71
CA GLY A 228 52.38 42.05 25.84
C GLY A 228 51.32 42.02 24.72
N GLY A 229 50.50 40.98 24.63
CA GLY A 229 49.38 40.88 23.69
C GLY A 229 48.30 41.94 23.96
N LEU A 230 47.68 42.44 22.88
CA LEU A 230 46.66 43.47 22.93
C LEU A 230 45.25 42.87 23.04
N TYR A 231 44.38 43.54 23.79
CA TYR A 231 43.03 43.13 24.14
C TYR A 231 42.02 44.23 23.85
N PHE A 232 40.81 43.83 23.46
CA PHE A 232 39.66 44.72 23.52
C PHE A 232 39.26 44.96 24.97
N ARG A 233 38.72 46.14 25.26
CA ARG A 233 38.41 46.57 26.64
C ARG A 233 37.42 45.62 27.34
N ASP A 234 36.49 45.08 26.58
CA ASP A 234 35.35 44.29 27.07
C ASP A 234 35.65 42.79 27.21
N GLU A 235 36.88 42.34 26.86
CA GLU A 235 37.33 40.96 27.07
C GLU A 235 37.76 40.65 28.51
N LYS A 236 37.64 41.63 29.42
CA LYS A 236 37.88 41.41 30.85
C LYS A 236 36.77 40.55 31.43
N ASN A 237 37.13 39.56 32.23
CA ASN A 237 36.15 38.87 33.06
C ASN A 237 35.54 39.83 34.12
N THR A 238 34.53 39.38 34.86
CA THR A 238 33.91 40.14 35.96
C THR A 238 34.87 40.57 37.08
N ARG A 239 36.11 40.06 37.08
CA ARG A 239 37.19 40.40 38.01
C ARG A 239 38.22 41.36 37.41
N GLY A 240 38.00 41.86 36.19
CA GLY A 240 38.86 42.84 35.52
C GLY A 240 40.14 42.25 34.88
N ILE A 241 40.23 40.92 34.74
CA ILE A 241 41.44 40.21 34.30
C ILE A 241 41.22 39.57 32.93
N TYR A 242 42.22 39.68 32.04
CA TYR A 242 42.27 39.01 30.74
C TYR A 242 42.75 37.56 30.89
N THR A 243 41.84 36.60 30.75
CA THR A 243 42.12 35.17 31.03
C THR A 243 42.53 34.37 29.80
N HIS A 244 42.33 34.90 28.59
CA HIS A 244 42.48 34.14 27.35
C HIS A 244 43.85 34.25 26.63
N CYS A 245 44.75 35.21 26.95
CA CYS A 245 46.07 35.33 26.24
C CYS A 245 46.96 34.11 26.41
N CYS A 246 47.20 33.77 27.68
CA CYS A 246 48.32 32.92 28.08
C CYS A 246 47.93 31.85 29.08
N HIS A 247 46.63 31.58 29.22
CA HIS A 247 46.13 30.70 30.27
C HIS A 247 46.67 31.13 31.66
N ASN A 248 46.47 32.42 32.00
CA ASN A 248 47.02 33.09 33.19
C ASN A 248 48.56 33.18 33.26
N GLY A 249 49.28 33.17 32.12
CA GLY A 249 50.73 33.29 32.08
C GLY A 249 51.47 31.96 32.11
N ASN A 250 50.75 30.85 31.90
CA ASN A 250 51.34 29.52 31.78
C ASN A 250 51.89 29.25 30.39
N VAL A 251 51.48 30.05 29.40
CA VAL A 251 52.06 30.04 28.06
C VAL A 251 53.03 31.23 27.96
N ILE A 252 54.32 30.93 28.08
CA ILE A 252 55.38 31.87 27.71
C ILE A 252 55.56 31.69 26.21
N GLU A 253 55.35 32.74 25.43
CA GLU A 253 55.68 32.77 24.02
C GLU A 253 57.21 32.65 23.91
N GLN A 254 57.71 31.42 23.88
CA GLN A 254 59.00 31.18 23.25
C GLN A 254 58.81 31.67 21.84
N ALA A 255 59.51 32.74 21.46
CA ALA A 255 59.52 33.30 20.12
C ALA A 255 59.52 32.13 19.15
N SER A 256 58.35 31.84 18.59
CA SER A 256 58.17 30.62 17.82
C SER A 256 59.17 30.75 16.70
N VAL A 257 60.19 29.88 16.67
CA VAL A 257 61.03 29.72 15.50
C VAL A 257 60.11 29.08 14.48
N TYR A 258 59.30 29.92 13.85
CA TYR A 258 58.46 29.55 12.73
C TYR A 258 59.42 28.99 11.67
N PRO A 259 59.18 27.79 11.12
CA PRO A 259 60.02 27.29 10.04
C PRO A 259 60.13 28.37 8.97
N VAL A 260 61.36 28.71 8.57
CA VAL A 260 61.61 29.87 7.69
C VAL A 260 60.79 29.76 6.40
N GLU A 261 60.57 28.54 5.92
CA GLU A 261 59.75 28.27 4.74
C GLU A 261 58.28 28.69 4.92
N MET A 262 57.70 28.43 6.09
CA MET A 262 56.31 28.80 6.41
C MET A 262 56.14 30.31 6.58
N LYS A 263 57.19 31.02 7.00
CA LYS A 263 57.20 32.48 7.03
C LYS A 263 57.24 33.05 5.61
N GLY A 264 58.05 32.47 4.72
CA GLY A 264 58.09 32.82 3.29
C GLY A 264 56.74 32.63 2.58
N LEU A 265 56.04 31.54 2.87
CA LEU A 265 54.68 31.30 2.33
C LEU A 265 53.60 32.29 2.81
N MET A 266 53.86 33.00 3.90
CA MET A 266 52.90 33.91 4.54
C MET A 266 53.28 35.38 4.42
N ASP A 267 54.46 35.72 3.89
CA ASP A 267 54.93 37.11 3.80
C ASP A 267 54.46 37.85 2.53
N GLY A 268 54.02 37.13 1.50
CA GLY A 268 53.59 37.67 0.20
C GLY A 268 54.73 38.19 -0.67
N SER A 269 55.98 37.79 -0.40
CA SER A 269 57.17 38.29 -1.09
C SER A 269 57.41 37.65 -2.46
N ASP A 270 56.95 36.41 -2.67
CA ASP A 270 57.08 35.66 -3.91
C ASP A 270 55.72 35.18 -4.47
N GLU A 271 55.72 34.76 -5.74
CA GLU A 271 54.51 34.38 -6.47
C GLU A 271 53.82 33.14 -5.87
N LEU A 272 54.57 32.24 -5.22
CA LEU A 272 54.03 31.09 -4.49
C LEU A 272 53.36 31.52 -3.18
N SER A 273 53.95 32.49 -2.47
CA SER A 273 53.39 33.09 -1.25
C SER A 273 52.06 33.80 -1.50
N VAL A 274 51.97 34.55 -2.60
CA VAL A 274 50.72 35.19 -3.03
C VAL A 274 49.67 34.16 -3.44
N HIS A 275 50.06 33.14 -4.21
CA HIS A 275 49.16 32.05 -4.59
C HIS A 275 48.65 31.28 -3.37
N PHE A 276 49.53 30.97 -2.42
CA PHE A 276 49.19 30.28 -1.18
C PHE A 276 48.20 31.10 -0.35
N LYS A 277 48.44 32.40 -0.14
CA LYS A 277 47.51 33.29 0.58
C LYS A 277 46.12 33.35 -0.06
N ASN A 278 46.07 33.49 -1.39
CA ASN A 278 44.80 33.58 -2.12
C ASN A 278 44.01 32.25 -2.09
N ASN A 279 44.70 31.13 -1.92
CA ASN A 279 44.12 29.79 -1.94
C ASN A 279 44.16 29.07 -0.57
N ILE A 280 44.57 29.74 0.52
CA ILE A 280 44.79 29.06 1.81
C ILE A 280 43.52 28.34 2.32
N ARG A 281 42.35 28.92 2.03
CA ARG A 281 41.04 28.34 2.37
C ARG A 281 40.73 27.07 1.58
N SER A 282 41.21 26.92 0.35
CA SER A 282 41.02 25.69 -0.44
C SER A 282 41.94 24.56 0.02
N TYR A 283 43.14 24.87 0.51
CA TYR A 283 44.04 23.90 1.14
C TYR A 283 43.55 23.43 2.53
N GLN A 284 42.90 24.30 3.30
CA GLN A 284 42.32 23.93 4.60
C GLN A 284 41.14 22.96 4.47
N CYS A 285 40.35 23.05 3.38
CA CYS A 285 39.34 22.04 3.06
C CYS A 285 39.94 20.64 2.77
N PHE A 286 41.21 20.56 2.40
CA PHE A 286 41.91 19.30 2.14
C PHE A 286 42.52 18.67 3.41
N ASN A 287 42.93 19.49 4.37
CA ASN A 287 43.51 19.05 5.65
C ASN A 287 42.51 19.03 6.83
N GLY A 288 41.23 19.36 6.57
CA GLY A 288 40.14 19.27 7.53
C GLY A 288 39.71 17.83 7.82
N CYS A 289 40.60 17.03 8.41
CA CYS A 289 40.25 15.75 9.00
C CYS A 289 39.56 15.95 10.35
N THR A 290 38.24 16.07 10.33
CA THR A 290 37.37 15.55 11.40
C THR A 290 36.31 14.68 10.74
N ASP A 291 36.71 13.46 10.35
CA ASP A 291 35.96 12.20 10.42
C ASP A 291 36.48 11.17 9.39
N CYS A 292 37.36 10.30 9.87
CA CYS A 292 37.84 9.13 9.15
C CYS A 292 36.72 8.08 8.99
N THR A 293 35.92 8.11 7.92
CA THR A 293 35.21 6.88 7.46
C THR A 293 34.93 6.75 5.95
N VAL A 294 35.20 7.72 5.08
CA VAL A 294 34.89 7.55 3.64
C VAL A 294 36.00 8.08 2.73
N TYR A 295 37.07 7.30 2.57
CA TYR A 295 38.05 7.52 1.50
C TYR A 295 38.37 6.19 0.79
N ARG A 296 37.46 5.79 -0.09
CA ARG A 296 37.79 4.94 -1.23
C ARG A 296 37.02 5.50 -2.42
N GLU A 297 37.75 5.83 -3.48
CA GLU A 297 37.28 6.44 -4.73
C GLU A 297 37.25 7.98 -4.75
N ARG A 298 38.44 8.59 -4.81
CA ARG A 298 38.66 9.84 -5.56
C ARG A 298 40.13 9.98 -5.96
N SER A 299 40.62 8.97 -6.66
CA SER A 299 41.94 8.94 -7.31
C SER A 299 41.79 9.29 -8.79
N VAL A 300 41.37 10.51 -9.12
CA VAL A 300 41.48 11.06 -10.47
C VAL A 300 41.67 12.57 -10.29
N LEU A 301 42.72 13.15 -10.89
CA LEU A 301 43.20 14.55 -10.76
C LEU A 301 44.44 14.77 -9.87
N LEU A 302 45.43 13.86 -9.92
CA LEU A 302 46.75 14.14 -9.36
C LEU A 302 47.90 13.62 -10.23
N GLN A 303 47.75 13.75 -11.56
CA GLN A 303 48.79 13.33 -12.51
C GLN A 303 49.49 14.46 -13.28
N ASN A 304 49.10 15.74 -13.14
CA ASN A 304 49.58 16.78 -14.06
C ASN A 304 50.19 18.04 -13.41
N SER A 305 50.69 18.03 -12.17
CA SER A 305 51.18 19.27 -11.55
C SER A 305 52.53 19.25 -10.83
N TRP A 306 53.33 18.18 -10.91
CA TRP A 306 54.68 18.19 -10.34
C TRP A 306 55.68 17.37 -11.17
N PRO A 307 56.51 17.99 -12.03
CA PRO A 307 57.76 17.39 -12.48
C PRO A 307 58.92 17.86 -11.56
N HIS A 308 59.75 16.91 -11.14
CA HIS A 308 60.97 17.05 -10.31
C HIS A 308 60.81 17.27 -8.80
N LEU A 309 60.58 16.18 -8.07
CA LEU A 309 61.40 15.89 -6.88
C LEU A 309 61.84 14.42 -6.95
N SER A 310 63.14 14.18 -6.74
CA SER A 310 63.83 12.91 -7.00
C SER A 310 63.30 11.76 -6.14
N GLN A 311 63.23 10.59 -6.77
CA GLN A 311 63.22 9.29 -6.12
C GLN A 311 64.39 9.19 -5.15
N ASP A 312 64.10 8.85 -3.89
CA ASP A 312 64.83 7.85 -3.13
C ASP A 312 64.08 7.62 -1.82
N LEU A 313 63.61 6.39 -1.64
CA LEU A 313 63.57 5.63 -0.38
C LEU A 313 62.76 4.36 -0.65
N SER A 314 63.49 3.35 -1.10
CA SER A 314 63.11 1.95 -1.03
C SER A 314 62.89 1.53 0.41
N SER A 315 61.83 0.77 0.68
CA SER A 315 61.76 -0.17 1.80
C SER A 315 60.73 -1.25 1.51
N THR A 316 61.24 -2.43 1.19
CA THR A 316 60.57 -3.74 1.18
C THR A 316 60.07 -4.11 2.58
N PRO A 317 58.89 -4.74 2.71
CA PRO A 317 58.45 -5.33 3.98
C PRO A 317 59.05 -6.73 4.18
N ILE A 318 59.46 -7.02 5.42
CA ILE A 318 59.60 -8.37 5.98
C ILE A 318 58.21 -8.86 6.38
#